data_AF-A0A556SC45-F1
#
_entry.id   AF-A0A556SC45-F1
#
_cell.length_a   1.000
_cell.length_b   1.000
_cell.length_c   1.000
_cell.angle_alpha   90.00
_cell.angle_beta   90.00
_cell.angle_gamma   90.00
#
_symmetry.space_group_name_H-M   'P 1'
#
loop_
_entity.id
_entity.type
_entity.pdbx_description
1 polymer ?
#
loop_
_entity_poly.entity_id
_entity_poly.type
_entity_poly.pdbx_seq_one_letter_code
_entity_poly.pdbx_strand_id
1 'polypeptide(L)'
;MRVIGNRIKEAYNEVISAMINQELPTVMLDIDRPTLRDIHIPTKALISWVNQKTKQHTYMTIPEMAKKLTISQQFAYELVNHQLMPYTIIKRNNTRWITEDNIKTFNKNYIILSKLAKEKGISSKKLMAKLENMSDVYKKLTLGLKQVMYKKTSYIYISNFAIL
;
A
#
# COMPACT_ATOMS: atom_id res chain seq x y z
N MET A 1 -15.78 0.16 -1.98
CA MET A 1 -15.61 -1.28 -1.68
C MET A 1 -14.22 -1.53 -1.11
N ARG A 2 -14.12 -2.32 -0.03
CA ARG A 2 -12.85 -2.52 0.68
C ARG A 2 -12.17 -3.81 0.26
N VAL A 3 -10.94 -3.72 -0.25
CA VAL A 3 -10.09 -4.89 -0.55
C VAL A 3 -9.06 -5.09 0.54
N ILE A 4 -8.96 -6.32 1.05
CA ILE A 4 -8.01 -6.78 2.06
C ILE A 4 -7.33 -8.03 1.51
N GLY A 5 -6.02 -7.98 1.29
CA GLY A 5 -5.25 -9.17 0.87
C GLY A 5 -5.85 -9.88 -0.35
N ASN A 6 -6.18 -9.11 -1.39
CA ASN A 6 -6.85 -9.56 -2.62
C ASN A 6 -8.28 -10.12 -2.43
N ARG A 7 -8.92 -9.88 -1.28
CA ARG A 7 -10.31 -10.25 -1.02
C ARG A 7 -11.18 -9.02 -0.80
N ILE A 8 -12.36 -9.00 -1.38
CA ILE A 8 -13.36 -7.97 -1.12
C ILE A 8 -14.06 -8.32 0.20
N LYS A 9 -14.01 -7.41 1.17
CA LYS A 9 -14.76 -7.58 2.43
C LYS A 9 -16.26 -7.42 2.14
N GLU A 10 -17.08 -8.32 2.69
CA GLU A 10 -18.54 -8.28 2.55
C GLU A 10 -19.00 -8.30 1.07
N ALA A 11 -18.25 -9.00 0.21
CA ALA A 11 -18.44 -9.02 -1.25
C ALA A 11 -19.88 -9.32 -1.68
N TYR A 12 -20.56 -10.25 -1.00
CA TYR A 12 -21.94 -10.58 -1.30
C TYR A 12 -22.87 -9.36 -1.14
N ASN A 13 -22.80 -8.66 -0.01
CA ASN A 13 -23.64 -7.49 0.27
C ASN A 13 -23.35 -6.35 -0.70
N GLU A 14 -22.08 -6.14 -1.03
CA GLU A 14 -21.64 -5.12 -1.99
C GLU A 14 -22.19 -5.41 -3.40
N VAL A 15 -22.15 -6.67 -3.84
CA VAL A 15 -22.70 -7.09 -5.14
C VAL A 15 -24.21 -6.94 -5.17
N ILE A 16 -24.93 -7.44 -4.15
CA ILE A 16 -26.40 -7.31 -4.08
C ILE A 16 -26.82 -5.83 -4.06
N SER A 17 -26.14 -5.00 -3.26
CA SER A 17 -26.43 -3.56 -3.22
C SER A 17 -26.18 -2.88 -4.57
N ALA A 18 -25.12 -3.28 -5.28
CA ALA A 18 -24.81 -2.74 -6.60
C ALA A 18 -25.83 -3.15 -7.66
N MET A 19 -26.39 -4.36 -7.56
CA MET A 19 -27.51 -4.80 -8.41
C MET A 19 -28.76 -3.96 -8.13
N ILE A 20 -29.11 -3.76 -6.86
CA ILE A 20 -30.27 -2.95 -6.45
C ILE A 20 -30.11 -1.49 -6.89
N ASN A 21 -28.91 -0.92 -6.74
CA ASN A 21 -28.61 0.46 -7.10
C ASN A 21 -28.31 0.67 -8.60
N GLN A 22 -28.47 -0.36 -9.44
CA GLN A 22 -28.19 -0.32 -10.88
C GLN A 22 -26.75 0.09 -11.24
N GLU A 23 -25.80 -0.07 -10.32
CA GLU A 23 -24.37 0.13 -10.58
C GLU A 23 -23.74 -1.06 -11.29
N LEU A 24 -24.39 -2.23 -11.20
CA LEU A 24 -23.96 -3.48 -11.82
C LEU A 24 -25.08 -3.98 -12.72
N PRO A 25 -24.87 -4.09 -14.03
CA PRO A 25 -25.91 -4.54 -14.94
C PRO A 25 -26.23 -6.01 -14.67
N THR A 26 -27.51 -6.31 -14.58
CA THR A 26 -28.06 -7.65 -14.45
C THR A 26 -28.79 -8.02 -15.74
N VAL A 27 -28.73 -9.30 -16.09
CA VAL A 27 -29.48 -9.90 -17.18
C VAL A 27 -30.38 -10.94 -16.55
N MET A 28 -31.65 -10.92 -16.91
CA MET A 28 -32.61 -11.94 -16.50
C MET A 28 -33.07 -12.68 -17.75
N LEU A 29 -33.18 -14.00 -17.66
CA LEU A 29 -33.77 -14.79 -18.74
C LEU A 29 -35.27 -14.49 -18.81
N ASP A 30 -35.79 -14.38 -20.03
CA ASP A 30 -37.21 -14.19 -20.27
C ASP A 30 -37.92 -15.53 -20.12
N ILE A 31 -38.39 -15.81 -18.92
CA ILE A 31 -39.10 -17.03 -18.52
C ILE A 31 -40.36 -16.65 -17.73
N ASP A 32 -41.40 -17.47 -17.84
CA ASP A 32 -42.74 -17.19 -17.29
C ASP A 32 -42.77 -16.95 -15.77
N ARG A 33 -41.82 -17.55 -15.03
CA ARG A 33 -41.69 -17.42 -13.57
C ARG A 33 -40.23 -17.28 -13.16
N PRO A 34 -39.63 -16.09 -13.29
CA PRO A 34 -38.24 -15.89 -12.94
C PRO A 34 -38.04 -15.95 -11.43
N THR A 35 -36.93 -16.53 -11.02
CA THR A 35 -36.47 -16.62 -9.64
C THR A 35 -35.15 -15.87 -9.48
N LEU A 36 -34.68 -15.71 -8.23
CA LEU A 36 -33.37 -15.11 -7.97
C LEU A 36 -32.20 -15.85 -8.64
N ARG A 37 -32.38 -17.14 -8.99
CA ARG A 37 -31.35 -17.94 -9.68
C ARG A 37 -31.19 -17.57 -11.15
N ASP A 38 -32.21 -16.94 -11.73
CA ASP A 38 -32.25 -16.55 -13.15
C ASP A 38 -31.66 -15.17 -13.38
N ILE A 39 -31.20 -14.50 -12.32
CA ILE A 39 -30.48 -13.24 -12.38
C ILE A 39 -29.00 -13.53 -12.60
N HIS A 40 -28.51 -13.11 -13.76
CA HIS A 40 -27.12 -13.25 -14.15
C HIS A 40 -26.42 -11.89 -14.20
N ILE A 41 -25.16 -11.89 -13.83
CA ILE A 41 -24.29 -10.72 -14.00
C ILE A 41 -23.29 -11.06 -15.09
N PRO A 42 -23.21 -10.28 -16.19
CA PRO A 42 -22.17 -10.48 -17.19
C PRO A 42 -20.78 -10.38 -16.55
N THR A 43 -19.95 -11.41 -16.72
CA THR A 43 -18.62 -11.48 -16.08
C THR A 43 -17.75 -10.26 -16.37
N LYS A 44 -17.79 -9.75 -17.61
CA LYS A 44 -17.07 -8.52 -18.00
C LYS A 44 -17.53 -7.31 -17.19
N ALA A 45 -18.84 -7.17 -16.95
CA ALA A 45 -19.40 -6.08 -16.17
C ALA A 45 -19.02 -6.21 -14.69
N LEU A 46 -19.09 -7.42 -14.12
CA LEU A 46 -18.63 -7.68 -12.76
C LEU A 46 -17.16 -7.31 -12.57
N ILE A 47 -16.28 -7.76 -13.48
CA ILE A 47 -14.85 -7.45 -13.42
C ILE A 47 -14.61 -5.94 -13.53
N SER A 48 -15.28 -5.26 -14.46
CA SER A 48 -15.15 -3.81 -14.63
C SER A 48 -15.60 -3.05 -13.38
N TRP A 49 -16.77 -3.38 -12.84
CA TRP A 49 -17.31 -2.78 -11.62
C TRP A 49 -16.40 -3.02 -10.42
N VAL A 50 -15.93 -4.25 -10.23
CA VAL A 50 -14.94 -4.59 -9.19
C VAL A 50 -13.69 -3.74 -9.36
N ASN A 51 -13.11 -3.69 -10.55
CA ASN A 51 -11.89 -2.92 -10.80
C ASN A 51 -12.09 -1.42 -10.54
N GLN A 52 -13.24 -0.86 -10.91
CA GLN A 52 -13.55 0.55 -10.66
C GLN A 52 -13.65 0.84 -9.14
N LYS A 53 -14.33 -0.02 -8.39
CA LYS A 53 -14.55 0.16 -6.95
C LYS A 53 -13.33 -0.20 -6.10
N THR A 54 -12.43 -1.05 -6.60
CA THR A 54 -11.20 -1.48 -5.90
C THR A 54 -9.99 -0.59 -6.19
N LYS A 55 -9.96 0.11 -7.32
CA LYS A 55 -8.89 1.07 -7.68
C LYS A 55 -8.60 2.13 -6.61
N GLN A 56 -9.55 2.40 -5.71
CA GLN A 56 -9.42 3.49 -4.74
C GLN A 56 -8.74 3.08 -3.42
N HIS A 57 -8.86 1.83 -2.93
CA HIS A 57 -8.33 1.47 -1.61
C HIS A 57 -7.97 -0.02 -1.46
N THR A 58 -6.83 -0.41 -2.03
CA THR A 58 -6.22 -1.70 -1.67
C THR A 58 -5.48 -1.56 -0.34
N TYR A 59 -6.05 -2.14 0.71
CA TYR A 59 -5.44 -2.18 2.03
C TYR A 59 -4.58 -3.45 2.17
N MET A 60 -3.39 -3.27 2.70
CA MET A 60 -2.45 -4.33 3.06
C MET A 60 -2.31 -4.39 4.58
N THR A 61 -2.14 -5.60 5.10
CA THR A 61 -1.68 -5.85 6.46
C THR A 61 -0.18 -5.54 6.58
N ILE A 62 0.30 -5.39 7.82
CA ILE A 62 1.74 -5.18 8.09
C ILE A 62 2.61 -6.32 7.49
N PRO A 63 2.25 -7.61 7.61
CA PRO A 63 2.98 -8.70 6.95
C PRO A 63 3.01 -8.60 5.42
N GLU A 64 1.91 -8.19 4.77
CA GLU A 64 1.87 -8.03 3.31
C GLU A 64 2.76 -6.88 2.85
N MET A 65 2.74 -5.75 3.58
CA MET A 65 3.66 -4.65 3.35
C MET A 65 5.13 -5.11 3.51
N ALA A 66 5.44 -5.92 4.52
CA ALA A 66 6.79 -6.44 4.73
C ALA A 66 7.30 -7.23 3.51
N LYS A 67 6.46 -8.13 2.98
CA LYS A 67 6.75 -8.88 1.75
C LYS A 67 6.98 -7.93 0.57
N LYS A 68 6.09 -6.95 0.40
CA LYS A 68 6.14 -5.98 -0.70
C LYS A 68 7.40 -5.11 -0.67
N LEU A 69 7.82 -4.67 0.51
CA LEU A 69 9.04 -3.89 0.69
C LEU A 69 10.31 -4.76 0.73
N THR A 70 10.17 -6.09 0.71
CA THR A 70 11.25 -7.07 0.85
C THR A 70 12.03 -6.86 2.15
N ILE A 71 11.30 -6.67 3.25
CA ILE A 71 11.84 -6.51 4.60
C ILE A 71 11.29 -7.57 5.55
N SER A 72 11.96 -7.79 6.69
CA SER A 72 11.45 -8.69 7.72
C SER A 72 10.14 -8.15 8.32
N GLN A 73 9.24 -9.06 8.71
CA GLN A 73 7.99 -8.66 9.38
C GLN A 73 8.25 -7.89 10.66
N GLN A 74 9.27 -8.30 11.45
CA GLN A 74 9.64 -7.57 12.66
C GLN A 74 10.02 -6.12 12.36
N PHE A 75 10.84 -5.87 11.34
CA PHE A 75 11.21 -4.51 10.96
C PHE A 75 9.99 -3.72 10.46
N ALA A 76 9.08 -4.36 9.72
CA ALA A 76 7.82 -3.74 9.33
C ALA A 76 6.96 -3.30 10.53
N TYR A 77 6.89 -4.10 11.60
CA TYR A 77 6.22 -3.70 12.84
C TYR A 77 6.94 -2.54 13.54
N GLU A 78 8.27 -2.55 13.59
CA GLU A 78 9.06 -1.42 14.11
C GLU A 78 8.71 -0.12 13.38
N LEU A 79 8.68 -0.13 12.04
CA LEU A 79 8.33 1.06 11.24
C LEU A 79 6.96 1.64 11.61
N VAL A 80 5.97 0.78 11.83
CA VAL A 80 4.61 1.21 12.20
C VAL A 80 4.56 1.68 13.66
N ASN A 81 5.21 0.98 14.58
CA ASN A 81 5.22 1.33 16.01
C ASN A 81 5.96 2.65 16.28
N HIS A 82 7.05 2.91 15.57
CA HIS A 82 7.77 4.19 15.62
C HIS A 82 7.13 5.30 14.78
N GLN A 83 5.92 5.07 14.23
CA GLN A 83 5.18 6.04 13.40
C GLN A 83 5.96 6.52 12.14
N LEU A 84 6.93 5.73 11.67
CA LEU A 84 7.70 6.02 10.46
C LEU A 84 6.94 5.61 9.20
N MET A 85 6.18 4.52 9.29
CA MET A 85 5.27 4.07 8.24
C MET A 85 3.86 4.60 8.52
N PRO A 86 3.29 5.46 7.64
CA PRO A 86 1.90 5.88 7.76
C PRO A 86 0.95 4.70 7.66
N TYR A 87 -0.20 4.78 8.33
CA TYR A 87 -1.23 3.76 8.28
C TYR A 87 -2.61 4.37 8.48
N THR A 88 -3.64 3.62 8.10
CA THR A 88 -5.05 3.96 8.31
C THR A 88 -5.65 3.01 9.35
N ILE A 89 -6.34 3.53 10.36
CA ILE A 89 -7.13 2.72 11.30
C ILE A 89 -8.56 2.65 10.79
N ILE A 90 -9.12 1.44 10.77
CA ILE A 90 -10.54 1.27 10.41
C ILE A 90 -11.33 0.99 11.68
N LYS A 91 -12.25 1.91 12.01
CA LYS A 91 -12.93 2.05 13.31
C LYS A 91 -13.51 0.75 13.89
N ARG A 92 -13.90 -0.22 13.05
CA ARG A 92 -14.52 -1.48 13.50
C ARG A 92 -13.56 -2.46 14.19
N ASN A 93 -12.24 -2.40 13.97
CA ASN A 93 -11.33 -3.46 14.46
C ASN A 93 -9.96 -2.98 14.96
N ASN A 94 -9.77 -1.66 15.09
CA ASN A 94 -8.51 -1.02 15.48
C ASN A 94 -7.25 -1.52 14.75
N THR A 95 -7.44 -2.21 13.62
CA THR A 95 -6.36 -2.83 12.87
C THR A 95 -5.70 -1.75 12.02
N ARG A 96 -4.37 -1.74 12.01
CA ARG A 96 -3.56 -0.79 11.23
C ARG A 96 -3.42 -1.32 9.81
N TRP A 97 -3.86 -0.54 8.85
CA TRP A 97 -3.86 -0.88 7.43
C TRP A 97 -2.92 0.01 6.66
N ILE A 98 -2.21 -0.58 5.71
CA ILE A 98 -1.23 0.10 4.87
C ILE A 98 -1.80 0.20 3.45
N THR A 99 -1.86 1.40 2.90
CA THR A 99 -2.20 1.61 1.49
C THR A 99 -0.95 1.80 0.65
N GLU A 100 -1.09 1.76 -0.68
CA GLU A 100 0.02 2.12 -1.55
C GLU A 100 0.50 3.56 -1.39
N ASP A 101 -0.41 4.48 -1.10
CA ASP A 101 -0.02 5.87 -0.88
C ASP A 101 0.73 6.04 0.45
N ASN A 102 0.47 5.20 1.45
CA ASN A 102 1.31 5.13 2.65
C ASN A 102 2.74 4.70 2.30
N ILE A 103 2.89 3.66 1.47
CA ILE A 103 4.21 3.19 1.01
C ILE A 103 4.92 4.25 0.17
N LYS A 104 4.23 4.93 -0.75
CA LYS A 104 4.80 6.05 -1.53
C LYS A 104 5.27 7.18 -0.62
N THR A 105 4.46 7.56 0.37
CA THR A 105 4.80 8.58 1.35
C THR A 105 6.03 8.18 2.16
N PHE A 106 6.10 6.92 2.60
CA PHE A 106 7.26 6.38 3.28
C PHE A 106 8.52 6.46 2.41
N ASN A 107 8.48 5.96 1.17
CA ASN A 107 9.62 5.98 0.25
C ASN A 107 10.05 7.40 -0.16
N LYS A 108 9.11 8.36 -0.16
CA LYS A 108 9.42 9.78 -0.36
C LYS A 108 10.26 10.31 0.78
N ASN A 109 9.91 9.98 2.02
CA ASN A 109 10.50 10.58 3.22
C ASN A 109 11.69 9.82 3.79
N TYR A 110 11.85 8.53 3.49
CA TYR A 110 12.83 7.66 4.13
C TYR A 110 13.63 6.83 3.14
N ILE A 111 14.82 6.42 3.58
CA ILE A 111 15.71 5.48 2.89
C ILE A 111 16.07 4.37 3.87
N ILE A 112 15.95 3.13 3.41
CA ILE A 112 16.49 1.95 4.09
C ILE A 112 17.88 1.70 3.48
N LEU A 113 18.94 1.83 4.28
CA LEU A 113 20.33 1.83 3.78
C LEU A 113 20.67 0.56 3.01
N SER A 114 20.33 -0.60 3.57
CA SER A 114 20.58 -1.93 2.98
C SER A 114 19.94 -2.08 1.60
N LYS A 115 18.70 -1.58 1.46
CA LYS A 115 17.94 -1.64 0.22
C LYS A 115 18.56 -0.76 -0.85
N LEU A 116 18.86 0.50 -0.52
CA LEU A 116 19.47 1.43 -1.49
C LEU A 116 20.89 0.98 -1.87
N ALA A 117 21.67 0.45 -0.93
CA ALA A 117 22.99 -0.11 -1.20
C ALA A 117 22.91 -1.25 -2.23
N LYS A 118 21.95 -2.18 -2.04
CA LYS A 118 21.69 -3.27 -2.98
C LYS A 118 21.25 -2.77 -4.35
N GLU A 119 20.32 -1.83 -4.40
CA GLU A 119 19.83 -1.22 -5.66
C GLU A 119 20.95 -0.49 -6.44
N LYS A 120 21.91 0.10 -5.74
CA LYS A 120 23.05 0.83 -6.35
C LYS A 120 24.30 -0.03 -6.56
N GLY A 121 24.28 -1.30 -6.18
CA GLY A 121 25.44 -2.20 -6.30
C GLY A 121 26.66 -1.72 -5.51
N ILE A 122 26.48 -1.00 -4.39
CA ILE A 122 27.57 -0.51 -3.54
C ILE A 122 27.43 -1.06 -2.12
N SER A 123 28.53 -1.10 -1.37
CA SER A 123 28.49 -1.54 0.03
C SER A 123 27.74 -0.53 0.90
N SER A 124 27.03 -1.03 1.92
CA SER A 124 26.33 -0.18 2.90
C SER A 124 27.28 0.80 3.58
N LYS A 125 28.55 0.41 3.84
CA LYS A 125 29.58 1.29 4.40
C LYS A 125 29.88 2.47 3.48
N LYS A 126 30.04 2.23 2.17
CA LYS A 126 30.29 3.27 1.17
C LYS A 126 29.08 4.19 1.02
N LEU A 127 27.88 3.65 1.00
CA LEU A 127 26.66 4.46 0.95
C LEU A 127 26.47 5.29 2.23
N MET A 128 26.75 4.71 3.39
CA MET A 128 26.67 5.42 4.68
C MET A 128 27.59 6.64 4.69
N ALA A 129 28.87 6.47 4.31
CA ALA A 129 29.82 7.58 4.22
C ALA A 129 29.34 8.68 3.26
N LYS A 130 28.73 8.31 2.12
CA LYS A 130 28.14 9.29 1.19
C LYS A 130 26.97 10.07 1.80
N LEU A 131 26.08 9.39 2.52
CA LEU A 131 24.92 10.02 3.15
C LEU A 131 25.31 10.89 4.34
N GLU A 132 26.35 10.51 5.09
CA GLU A 132 26.90 11.31 6.19
C GLU A 132 27.50 12.63 5.69
N ASN A 133 28.13 12.63 4.50
CA ASN A 133 28.58 13.85 3.82
C ASN A 133 27.43 14.74 3.30
N MET A 134 26.20 14.22 3.29
CA MET A 134 24.98 14.92 2.86
C MET A 134 24.02 15.07 4.05
N SER A 135 24.55 15.33 5.25
CA SER A 135 23.79 15.39 6.50
C SER A 135 22.67 16.44 6.51
N ASP A 136 22.80 17.50 5.71
CA ASP A 136 21.77 18.53 5.50
C ASP A 136 20.54 17.98 4.74
N VAL A 137 20.75 16.96 3.90
CA VAL A 137 19.73 16.33 3.04
C VAL A 137 19.24 14.99 3.62
N TYR A 138 20.10 14.28 4.35
CA TYR A 138 19.80 12.96 4.90
C TYR A 138 20.18 12.88 6.38
N LYS A 139 19.17 12.75 7.24
CA LYS A 139 19.36 12.58 8.68
C LYS A 139 19.23 11.11 9.07
N LYS A 140 20.28 10.53 9.64
CA LYS A 140 20.25 9.16 10.20
C LYS A 140 19.24 9.08 11.35
N LEU A 141 18.43 8.02 11.37
CA LEU A 141 17.49 7.75 12.45
C LEU A 141 18.18 6.98 13.59
N THR A 142 17.97 7.44 14.83
CA THR A 142 18.54 6.85 16.05
C THR A 142 17.44 6.26 16.94
N LEU A 143 16.59 5.41 16.35
CA LEU A 143 15.39 4.86 17.01
C LEU A 143 15.55 3.39 17.44
N GLY A 144 16.78 2.88 17.53
CA GLY A 144 17.02 1.46 17.87
C GLY A 144 16.47 0.46 16.84
N LEU A 145 16.27 0.91 15.60
CA LEU A 145 15.72 0.09 14.52
C LEU A 145 16.69 -1.03 14.15
N LYS A 146 16.14 -2.19 13.77
CA LYS A 146 16.94 -3.32 13.26
C LYS A 146 17.70 -3.03 11.98
N GLN A 147 17.28 -2.01 11.23
CA GLN A 147 17.98 -1.57 10.02
C GLN A 147 18.31 -0.08 10.09
N VAL A 148 19.47 0.27 9.53
CA VAL A 148 19.89 1.66 9.43
C VAL A 148 19.00 2.38 8.42
N MET A 149 18.46 3.51 8.86
CA MET A 149 17.55 4.34 8.07
C MET A 149 17.98 5.80 8.09
N TYR A 150 17.64 6.49 7.00
CA TYR A 150 17.80 7.93 6.85
C TYR A 150 16.45 8.57 6.52
N LYS A 151 16.16 9.72 7.13
CA LYS A 151 15.07 10.61 6.74
C LYS A 151 15.60 11.62 5.73
N LYS A 152 14.88 11.85 4.65
CA LYS A 152 15.17 12.92 3.69
C LYS A 152 14.67 14.24 4.27
N THR A 153 15.56 15.19 4.46
CA THR A 153 15.26 16.55 4.92
C THR A 153 15.15 17.46 3.71
N SER A 154 13.94 17.96 3.46
CA SER A 154 13.66 18.87 2.36
C SER A 154 14.13 20.28 2.69
N TYR A 155 15.43 20.51 2.64
CA TYR A 155 16.02 21.82 2.38
C TYR A 155 17.07 21.55 1.30
N ILE A 156 16.71 21.49 0.03
CA ILE A 156 16.75 22.63 -0.88
C ILE A 156 15.99 22.22 -2.16
N TYR A 157 14.98 23.02 -2.55
CA TYR A 157 14.66 23.17 -3.96
C TYR A 157 15.81 23.97 -4.57
N ILE A 158 16.52 23.40 -5.55
CA ILE A 158 17.07 24.06 -6.77
C ILE A 158 18.20 23.19 -7.37
N SER A 159 17.97 22.84 -8.65
CA SER A 159 18.90 22.43 -9.71
C SER A 159 19.87 21.25 -9.52
N ASN A 160 19.69 20.25 -10.40
CA ASN A 160 20.72 19.35 -10.91
C ASN A 160 21.57 18.57 -9.90
N PHE A 161 20.93 17.65 -9.17
CA PHE A 161 21.64 16.45 -8.76
C PHE A 161 20.92 15.21 -9.28
N ALA A 162 21.28 14.84 -10.50
CA ALA A 162 21.35 13.44 -10.90
C ALA A 162 22.48 12.75 -10.10
N ILE A 163 22.35 12.65 -8.77
CA ILE A 163 23.24 11.85 -7.94
C ILE A 163 22.39 11.10 -6.92
N LEU A 164 21.71 10.07 -7.42
CA LEU A 164 21.76 8.72 -6.87
C LEU A 164 21.11 7.78 -7.86
#